data_AF-A0A0L6WSR8-F1
#
_entry.id   AF-A0A0L6WSR8-F1
#
_cell.length_a   1.000
_cell.length_b   1.000
_cell.length_c   1.000
_cell.angle_alpha   90.00
_cell.angle_beta   90.00
_cell.angle_gamma   90.00
#
_symmetry.space_group_name_H-M   'P 1'
#
loop_
_entity.id
_entity.type
_entity.pdbx_description
1 polymer ?
#
loop_
_entity_poly.entity_id
_entity_poly.type
_entity_poly.pdbx_seq_one_letter_code
_entity_poly.pdbx_strand_id
1 'polypeptide(L)'
;MFSKASFDSLPECKRWDYTIELLPDSAPSSCKVLPLMPREQDELIAFLQENLDSSHICPSKSPMASLVFFIKKKDGSLQLV
;
A
#
# COMPACT_ATOMS: atom_id res chain seq x y z
N MET A 1 -7.71 23.69 -0.53
CA MET A 1 -6.38 23.60 0.10
C MET A 1 -6.18 22.15 0.54
N PHE A 2 -5.03 21.55 0.25
CA PHE A 2 -4.68 20.23 0.78
C PHE A 2 -4.18 20.38 2.21
N SER A 3 -4.78 19.67 3.16
CA SER A 3 -4.36 19.63 4.55
C SER A 3 -4.13 18.20 5.01
N LYS A 4 -3.28 17.99 6.01
CA LYS A 4 -3.01 16.64 6.54
C LYS A 4 -4.28 15.98 7.10
N ALA A 5 -5.09 16.73 7.84
CA ALA A 5 -6.36 16.24 8.39
C ALA A 5 -7.36 15.78 7.30
N SER A 6 -7.39 16.45 6.15
CA SER A 6 -8.22 16.01 5.00
C SER A 6 -7.64 14.81 4.26
N PHE A 7 -6.34 14.50 4.42
CA PHE A 7 -5.69 13.35 3.79
C PHE A 7 -5.99 12.05 4.54
N ASP A 8 -6.05 12.11 5.88
CA ASP A 8 -6.26 10.94 6.72
C ASP A 8 -7.70 10.38 6.61
N SER A 9 -8.64 11.14 6.03
CA SER A 9 -10.02 10.69 5.81
C SER A 9 -10.20 10.16 4.38
N LEU A 10 -10.52 8.87 4.25
CA LEU A 10 -10.95 8.31 2.97
C LEU A 10 -12.30 8.90 2.56
N PRO A 11 -12.49 9.21 1.27
CA PRO A 11 -13.80 9.64 0.79
C PRO A 11 -14.82 8.51 0.96
N GLU A 12 -16.06 8.89 1.25
CA GLU A 12 -17.17 7.93 1.26
C GLU A 12 -17.33 7.27 -0.12
N CYS A 13 -17.76 6.01 -0.12
CA CYS A 13 -18.08 5.28 -1.35
C CYS A 13 -19.20 6.00 -2.11
N LYS A 14 -19.00 6.23 -3.41
CA LYS A 14 -19.92 7.00 -4.26
C LYS A 14 -20.45 6.15 -5.41
N ARG A 15 -21.59 6.58 -5.95
CA ARG A 15 -22.21 5.94 -7.13
C ARG A 15 -21.34 5.93 -8.40
N TRP A 16 -20.23 6.65 -8.41
CA TRP A 16 -19.28 6.75 -9.53
C TRP A 16 -17.90 6.19 -9.18
N ASP A 17 -17.81 5.40 -8.10
CA ASP A 17 -16.59 4.65 -7.83
C ASP A 17 -16.37 3.61 -8.93
N TYR A 18 -15.13 3.50 -9.37
CA TYR A 18 -14.77 2.65 -10.49
C TYR A 18 -14.52 1.22 -10.01
N THR A 19 -15.16 0.26 -10.67
CA THR A 19 -14.80 -1.14 -10.54
C THR A 19 -13.65 -1.45 -11.51
N ILE A 20 -12.59 -2.08 -11.03
CA ILE A 20 -11.51 -2.58 -11.88
C ILE A 20 -11.90 -3.99 -12.31
N GLU A 21 -12.40 -4.11 -13.54
CA GLU A 21 -12.72 -5.41 -14.14
C GLU A 21 -11.43 -6.11 -14.60
N LEU A 22 -11.27 -7.37 -14.20
CA LEU A 22 -10.18 -8.20 -14.67
C LEU A 22 -10.54 -8.81 -16.03
N LEU A 23 -9.52 -9.06 -16.86
CA LEU A 23 -9.71 -9.75 -18.13
C LEU A 23 -10.25 -11.17 -17.89
N PRO A 24 -11.10 -11.69 -18.79
CA PRO A 24 -11.54 -13.09 -18.71
C PRO A 24 -10.32 -14.02 -18.69
N ASP A 25 -10.39 -15.05 -17.85
CA ASP A 25 -9.33 -16.04 -17.60
C ASP A 25 -8.03 -15.53 -16.94
N SER A 26 -8.01 -14.29 -16.43
CA SER A 26 -6.86 -13.83 -15.65
C SER A 26 -6.74 -14.62 -14.34
N ALA A 27 -5.55 -15.17 -14.08
CA ALA A 27 -5.24 -15.84 -12.82
C ALA A 27 -4.70 -14.84 -11.78
N PRO A 28 -5.03 -15.00 -10.49
CA PRO A 28 -4.45 -14.16 -9.44
C PRO A 28 -2.93 -14.39 -9.36
N SER A 29 -2.17 -13.30 -9.32
CA SER A 29 -0.71 -13.35 -9.18
C SER A 29 -0.33 -13.24 -7.70
N SER A 30 0.46 -14.20 -7.20
CA SER A 30 1.07 -14.12 -5.88
C SER A 30 2.58 -14.05 -6.04
N CYS A 31 3.18 -12.91 -5.69
CA CYS A 31 4.62 -12.76 -5.70
C CYS A 31 5.27 -13.20 -4.36
N LYS A 32 6.51 -13.67 -4.41
CA LYS A 32 7.26 -14.11 -3.22
C LYS A 32 7.77 -12.91 -2.45
N VAL A 33 7.60 -12.87 -1.12
CA VAL A 33 8.19 -11.81 -0.29
C VAL A 33 9.71 -11.75 -0.50
N LEU A 34 10.23 -10.58 -0.86
CA LEU A 34 11.67 -10.34 -0.98
C LEU A 34 12.28 -10.11 0.40
N PRO A 35 13.50 -10.60 0.67
CA PRO A 35 14.21 -10.25 1.89
C PRO A 35 14.48 -8.75 1.94
N LEU A 36 14.06 -8.09 3.02
CA LEU A 36 14.31 -6.68 3.27
C LEU A 36 15.53 -6.51 4.19
N MET A 37 16.30 -5.44 3.97
CA MET A 37 17.37 -5.06 4.89
C MET A 37 16.76 -4.62 6.23
N PRO A 38 17.47 -4.72 7.38
CA PRO A 38 16.91 -4.36 8.68
C PRO A 38 16.27 -2.97 8.71
N ARG A 39 16.94 -1.98 8.10
CA ARG A 39 16.42 -0.62 8.00
C ARG A 39 15.13 -0.52 7.17
N GLU A 40 15.01 -1.29 6.09
CA GLU A 40 13.80 -1.31 5.25
C GLU A 40 12.65 -2.02 5.97
N GLN A 41 12.96 -3.03 6.77
CA GLN A 41 11.98 -3.73 7.58
C GLN A 41 11.36 -2.81 8.65
N ASP A 42 12.20 -2.00 9.33
CA ASP A 42 11.73 -1.02 10.31
C ASP A 42 10.82 0.04 9.68
N GLU A 43 11.20 0.56 8.51
CA GLU A 43 10.37 1.50 7.74
C GLU A 43 9.06 0.86 7.26
N LEU A 44 9.09 -0.41 6.84
CA LEU A 44 7.88 -1.14 6.46
C LEU A 44 6.92 -1.27 7.64
N ILE A 45 7.41 -1.62 8.82
CA ILE A 45 6.58 -1.75 10.03
C ILE A 45 5.96 -0.40 10.38
N ALA A 46 6.75 0.68 10.35
CA ALA A 46 6.26 2.03 10.61
C ALA A 46 5.19 2.45 9.58
N PHE A 47 5.43 2.20 8.29
CA PHE A 47 4.48 2.48 7.22
C PHE A 47 3.16 1.72 7.40
N LEU A 48 3.23 0.41 7.69
CA LEU A 48 2.03 -0.41 7.91
C LEU A 48 1.23 0.11 9.10
N GLN A 49 1.89 0.47 10.20
CA GLN A 49 1.22 0.96 11.39
C GLN A 49 0.50 2.29 11.15
N GLU A 50 1.17 3.27 10.53
CA GLU A 50 0.57 4.56 10.19
C GLU A 50 -0.68 4.39 9.30
N ASN A 51 -0.61 3.53 8.27
CA ASN A 51 -1.70 3.35 7.32
C ASN A 51 -2.85 2.48 7.87
N LEU A 52 -2.57 1.59 8.84
CA LEU A 52 -3.60 0.87 9.57
C LEU A 52 -4.35 1.80 10.53
N ASP A 53 -3.61 2.67 11.24
CA ASP A 53 -4.19 3.64 12.16
C ASP A 53 -5.06 4.68 11.43
N SER A 54 -4.65 5.10 10.23
CA SER A 54 -5.46 5.98 9.36
C SER A 54 -6.56 5.27 8.58
N SER A 55 -6.69 3.94 8.72
CA SER A 55 -7.63 3.11 7.95
C SER A 55 -7.46 3.20 6.42
N HIS A 56 -6.27 3.59 5.93
CA HIS A 56 -5.94 3.60 4.51
C HIS A 56 -5.73 2.19 3.96
N ILE A 57 -5.27 1.26 4.80
CA ILE A 57 -5.16 -0.16 4.49
C ILE A 57 -5.87 -1.00 5.55
N CYS A 58 -6.18 -2.25 5.21
CA CYS A 58 -6.73 -3.22 6.16
C CYS A 58 -6.19 -4.64 5.87
N PRO A 59 -6.15 -5.51 6.89
CA PRO A 59 -5.83 -6.92 6.67
C PRO A 59 -6.83 -7.58 5.73
N SER A 60 -6.35 -8.34 4.74
CA SER A 60 -7.19 -9.05 3.78
C SER A 60 -6.66 -10.45 3.48
N LYS A 61 -7.52 -11.32 2.96
CA LYS A 61 -7.17 -12.67 2.47
C LYS A 61 -7.29 -12.72 0.96
N SER A 62 -6.47 -11.93 0.27
CA SER A 62 -6.45 -11.89 -1.20
C SER A 62 -5.63 -13.04 -1.78
N PRO A 63 -6.07 -13.71 -2.86
CA PRO A 63 -5.21 -14.61 -3.63
C PRO A 63 -4.13 -13.85 -4.42
N MET A 64 -4.24 -12.52 -4.52
CA MET A 64 -3.30 -11.65 -5.21
C MET A 64 -2.34 -10.99 -4.22
N ALA A 65 -1.05 -10.99 -4.54
CA ALA A 65 0.00 -10.33 -3.77
C ALA A 65 1.07 -9.72 -4.70
N SER A 66 1.45 -8.48 -4.43
CA SER A 66 2.56 -7.80 -5.10
C SER A 66 3.77 -7.70 -4.19
N LEU A 67 4.94 -7.51 -4.79
CA LEU A 67 6.16 -7.18 -4.07
C LEU A 67 6.08 -5.76 -3.51
N VAL A 68 6.75 -5.56 -2.38
CA VAL A 68 7.03 -4.26 -1.79
C VAL A 68 8.53 -4.11 -1.71
N PHE A 69 9.05 -2.95 -2.11
CA PHE A 69 10.46 -2.60 -1.97
C PHE A 69 10.62 -1.11 -1.74
N PHE A 70 11.81 -0.69 -1.33
CA PHE A 70 12.11 0.71 -1.04
C PHE A 70 13.09 1.30 -2.05
N ILE A 71 12.86 2.55 -2.41
CA ILE A 71 13.81 3.37 -3.16
C ILE A 71 14.38 4.44 -2.23
N LYS A 72 15.70 4.59 -2.25
CA LYS A 72 16.38 5.67 -1.54
C LYS A 72 16.20 7.00 -2.27
N LYS A 73 15.64 7.98 -1.57
CA LYS A 73 15.53 9.36 -2.02
C LYS A 73 16.86 10.10 -1.89
N LYS A 74 16.94 11.27 -2.55
CA LYS A 74 18.14 12.12 -2.54
C LYS A 74 18.54 12.58 -1.14
N ASP A 75 17.56 12.81 -0.27
CA ASP A 75 17.75 13.19 1.14
C ASP A 75 18.11 12.00 2.05
N GLY A 76 18.15 10.78 1.50
CA GLY A 76 18.48 9.56 2.23
C GLY A 76 17.30 8.88 2.93
N SER A 77 16.07 9.42 2.79
CA SER A 77 14.84 8.74 3.19
C SER A 77 14.54 7.55 2.26
N LEU A 78 13.74 6.60 2.75
CA LEU A 78 13.25 5.47 1.98
C LEU A 78 11.80 5.74 1.57
N GLN A 79 11.47 5.50 0.31
CA GLN A 79 10.09 5.55 -0.17
C GLN A 79 9.66 4.15 -0.59
N LEU A 80 8.53 3.70 -0.04
CA LEU A 80 7.84 2.47 -0.43
C LEU A 80 7.30 2.61 -1.87
N VAL A 81 7.51 1.58 -2.68
CA VAL A 81 7.06 1.47 -4.07
C VAL A 81 6.19 0.24 -4.26
#